data_AF-A0A428RXR8-F1
#
_entry.id   AF-A0A428RXR8-F1
#
_cell.length_a   1.000
_cell.length_b   1.000
_cell.length_c   1.000
_cell.angle_alpha   90.00
_cell.angle_beta   90.00
_cell.angle_gamma   90.00
#
_symmetry.space_group_name_H-M   'P 1'
#
loop_
_entity.id
_entity.type
_entity.pdbx_description
1 polymer ?
#
loop_
_entity_poly.entity_id
_entity_poly.type
_entity_poly.pdbx_seq_one_letter_code
_entity_poly.pdbx_strand_id
1 'polypeptide(L)'
;MLSISVDGVDQATITAGRQNVTHSYDQSHVKQRIDKVAQLGSVFTFGRTELEPMVFAHIVEGGDDSFAARVEGSSLVFAPSLPPGYLDGLLASYLITEAYKWDPLLLRTILNNGTATYREGEVEAGLELPGIHDETTGLTVLFDPETNLPHIIRSYEDHPFFGPSTHDLLVYNYTEIDGVMFPKRFKTIYNNKHVIADYAADQVLTNQELDEGLFNRPGNGTVPEASVPTRNPEYSFAEIGGFSNDFVWTGPYTGTYEALEESAVQPFQDVPGLWILNMDMRQAVIELEDGSVIVLDAPPHQSKLVIEWVQRKLDKNVTHIWPTHHHHDHAFGTADYVAMGAKIIASERGGHYYSSMNLTEGQIVTYSRGGALVLSDTQTQLVLVDLEGTLHAEDHGYAFISPANPTANSSTAVFEADHANLPTMDVIDQGLLQELLSALARDRVTRDAQ
;
A
#
# COMPACT_ATOMS: atom_id res chain seq x y z
N MET A 1 2.61 11.64 -7.81
CA MET A 1 3.18 10.50 -8.53
C MET A 1 3.42 9.45 -7.47
N LEU A 2 2.44 8.59 -7.26
CA LEU A 2 2.52 7.49 -6.32
C LEU A 2 2.99 6.27 -7.11
N SER A 3 4.15 5.73 -6.75
CA SER A 3 4.62 4.40 -7.18
C SER A 3 5.70 3.97 -6.18
N ILE A 4 5.53 2.84 -5.50
CA ILE A 4 6.60 2.30 -4.65
C ILE A 4 7.42 1.35 -5.51
N SER A 5 8.29 1.94 -6.33
CA SER A 5 9.10 1.19 -7.30
C SER A 5 10.29 0.49 -6.65
N VAL A 6 10.62 -0.68 -7.20
CA VAL A 6 11.83 -1.46 -6.93
C VAL A 6 13.12 -0.73 -7.37
N ASP A 7 13.11 -0.04 -8.52
CA ASP A 7 14.29 0.66 -9.09
C ASP A 7 13.99 2.02 -9.80
N GLY A 8 12.86 2.64 -9.46
CA GLY A 8 12.54 4.02 -9.89
C GLY A 8 11.74 4.16 -11.17
N VAL A 9 11.16 3.09 -11.71
CA VAL A 9 10.13 3.16 -12.77
C VAL A 9 9.10 2.05 -12.59
N ASP A 10 8.26 2.19 -11.57
CA ASP A 10 6.96 1.54 -11.59
C ASP A 10 5.91 2.52 -12.15
N GLN A 11 4.68 2.09 -12.41
CA GLN A 11 3.65 2.95 -12.95
C GLN A 11 3.14 3.95 -11.91
N ALA A 12 2.94 5.20 -12.33
CA ALA A 12 2.30 6.19 -11.48
C ALA A 12 0.81 5.89 -11.33
N THR A 13 0.33 5.64 -10.11
CA THR A 13 -1.10 5.42 -9.83
C THR A 13 -1.92 6.70 -10.06
N ILE A 14 -1.29 7.87 -9.86
CA ILE A 14 -1.83 9.19 -10.18
C ILE A 14 -0.84 9.96 -11.05
N THR A 15 -1.28 10.35 -12.25
CA THR A 15 -0.43 11.05 -13.25
C THR A 15 -0.55 12.57 -13.17
N ALA A 16 -1.71 13.09 -12.75
CA ALA A 16 -1.96 14.52 -12.57
C ALA A 16 -3.14 14.73 -11.62
N GLY A 17 -3.32 15.97 -11.15
CA GLY A 17 -4.46 16.31 -10.32
C GLY A 17 -4.40 17.72 -9.78
N ARG A 18 -5.41 18.07 -8.99
CA ARG A 18 -5.46 19.31 -8.19
C ARG A 18 -6.14 19.02 -6.86
N GLN A 19 -5.80 19.81 -5.86
CA GLN A 19 -6.47 19.77 -4.58
C GLN A 19 -6.59 21.17 -3.99
N ASN A 20 -7.71 21.41 -3.31
CA ASN A 20 -7.87 22.55 -2.42
C ASN A 20 -7.78 22.04 -0.99
N VAL A 21 -6.85 22.61 -0.21
CA VAL A 21 -6.69 22.30 1.21
C VAL A 21 -7.16 23.51 2.00
N THR A 22 -8.30 23.38 2.70
CA THR A 22 -8.92 24.46 3.46
C THR A 22 -8.79 24.16 4.94
N HIS A 23 -8.28 25.11 5.72
CA HIS A 23 -8.19 25.03 7.17
C HIS A 23 -9.20 25.98 7.83
N SER A 24 -9.78 25.53 8.94
CA SER A 24 -10.54 26.37 9.88
C SER A 24 -9.81 26.44 11.21
N TYR A 25 -9.76 27.64 11.79
CA TYR A 25 -9.10 27.93 13.06
C TYR A 25 -10.10 28.46 14.11
N ASP A 26 -11.36 28.06 13.99
CA ASP A 26 -12.44 28.30 14.96
C ASP A 26 -12.26 27.50 16.26
N GLN A 27 -11.38 26.49 16.23
CA GLN A 27 -11.01 25.63 17.35
C GLN A 27 -9.49 25.63 17.57
N SER A 28 -9.04 25.06 18.69
CA SER A 28 -7.61 24.91 19.02
C SER A 28 -6.93 23.71 18.39
N HIS A 29 -7.69 22.81 17.78
CA HIS A 29 -7.22 21.61 17.08
C HIS A 29 -7.33 21.77 15.56
N VAL A 30 -6.66 20.90 14.81
CA VAL A 30 -6.73 20.93 13.35
C VAL A 30 -8.16 20.64 12.86
N LYS A 31 -8.64 21.45 11.92
CA LYS A 31 -9.88 21.23 11.19
C LYS A 31 -9.63 21.53 9.72
N GLN A 32 -9.61 20.49 8.89
CA GLN A 32 -9.18 20.55 7.50
C GLN A 32 -10.23 19.93 6.58
N ARG A 33 -10.43 20.53 5.41
CA ARG A 33 -11.14 19.93 4.28
C ARG A 33 -10.19 19.83 3.10
N ILE A 34 -10.17 18.67 2.45
CA ILE A 34 -9.48 18.47 1.18
C ILE A 34 -10.51 18.14 0.12
N ASP A 35 -10.59 18.97 -0.92
CA ASP A 35 -11.31 18.68 -2.15
C ASP A 35 -10.28 18.26 -3.21
N LYS A 36 -10.35 17.01 -3.69
CA LYS A 36 -9.34 16.41 -4.56
C LYS A 36 -9.94 16.00 -5.90
N VAL A 37 -9.19 16.29 -6.96
CA VAL A 37 -9.37 15.71 -8.30
C VAL A 37 -8.06 15.05 -8.68
N ALA A 38 -8.05 13.74 -8.87
CA ALA A 38 -6.86 12.98 -9.27
C ALA A 38 -7.13 12.21 -10.56
N GLN A 39 -6.30 12.44 -11.57
CA GLN A 39 -6.28 11.65 -12.79
C GLN A 39 -5.56 10.33 -12.52
N LEU A 40 -6.29 9.24 -12.69
CA LEU A 40 -5.74 7.89 -12.54
C LEU A 40 -4.74 7.59 -13.66
N GLY A 41 -3.68 6.86 -13.31
CA GLY A 41 -2.74 6.28 -14.26
C GLY A 41 -3.21 4.93 -14.79
N SER A 42 -2.48 4.40 -15.78
CA SER A 42 -2.81 3.16 -16.49
C SER A 42 -2.90 1.93 -15.59
N VAL A 43 -2.22 1.94 -14.45
CA VAL A 43 -2.29 0.84 -13.47
C VAL A 43 -3.72 0.60 -13.00
N PHE A 44 -4.61 1.60 -12.98
CA PHE A 44 -6.00 1.41 -12.53
C PHE A 44 -6.97 0.97 -13.63
N THR A 45 -6.51 0.69 -14.84
CA THR A 45 -7.40 0.27 -15.94
C THR A 45 -8.18 -1.00 -15.64
N PHE A 46 -7.66 -1.88 -14.76
CA PHE A 46 -8.37 -3.06 -14.28
C PHE A 46 -9.56 -2.73 -13.35
N GLY A 47 -9.48 -1.65 -12.57
CA GLY A 47 -10.55 -1.21 -11.66
C GLY A 47 -11.48 -0.16 -12.28
N ARG A 48 -10.97 0.63 -13.24
CA ARG A 48 -11.67 1.69 -13.97
C ARG A 48 -11.12 1.81 -15.39
N THR A 49 -11.77 1.15 -16.34
CA THR A 49 -11.36 1.04 -17.76
C THR A 49 -11.10 2.39 -18.42
N GLU A 50 -11.99 3.34 -18.20
CA GLU A 50 -11.93 4.67 -18.82
C GLU A 50 -11.09 5.65 -17.99
N LEU A 51 -10.49 5.18 -16.89
CA LEU A 51 -9.65 5.96 -15.97
C LEU A 51 -10.32 7.27 -15.55
N GLU A 52 -11.63 7.23 -15.22
CA GLU A 52 -12.33 8.43 -14.80
C GLU A 52 -11.68 9.03 -13.56
N PRO A 53 -11.43 10.36 -13.53
CA PRO A 53 -10.79 11.00 -12.41
C PRO A 53 -11.48 10.67 -11.08
N MET A 54 -10.66 10.47 -10.04
CA MET A 54 -11.14 10.43 -8.67
C MET A 54 -11.50 11.85 -8.26
N VAL A 55 -12.78 12.08 -7.97
CA VAL A 55 -13.29 13.37 -7.47
C VAL A 55 -13.96 13.11 -6.14
N PHE A 56 -13.41 13.66 -5.07
CA PHE A 56 -13.94 13.48 -3.72
C PHE A 56 -13.53 14.61 -2.77
N ALA A 57 -14.22 14.69 -1.64
CA ALA A 57 -13.88 15.58 -0.55
C ALA A 57 -13.88 14.88 0.80
N HIS A 58 -12.82 15.13 1.58
CA HIS A 58 -12.67 14.66 2.96
C HIS A 58 -12.68 15.85 3.93
N ILE A 59 -13.28 15.64 5.10
CA ILE A 59 -13.13 16.51 6.27
C ILE A 59 -12.40 15.73 7.35
N VAL A 60 -11.49 16.40 8.03
CA VAL A 60 -10.72 15.89 9.16
C VAL A 60 -10.83 16.90 10.30
N GLU A 61 -11.13 16.40 11.49
CA GLU A 61 -11.15 17.20 12.72
C GLU A 61 -10.38 16.48 13.83
N GLY A 62 -9.43 17.16 14.46
CA GLY A 62 -8.71 16.68 15.63
C GLY A 62 -9.46 16.94 16.95
N GLY A 63 -8.76 16.78 18.08
CA GLY A 63 -9.31 17.04 19.42
C GLY A 63 -10.09 15.87 20.03
N ASP A 64 -10.87 16.16 21.07
CA ASP A 64 -11.57 15.15 21.90
C ASP A 64 -12.69 14.41 21.15
N ASP A 65 -13.29 15.06 20.14
CA ASP A 65 -14.36 14.51 19.29
C ASP A 65 -13.89 14.44 17.84
N SER A 66 -12.70 13.85 17.68
CA SER A 66 -11.98 13.75 16.42
C SER A 66 -12.56 12.72 15.47
N PHE A 67 -12.42 12.98 14.17
CA PHE A 67 -12.88 12.08 13.11
C PHE A 67 -12.22 12.42 11.77
N ALA A 68 -12.35 11.51 10.82
CA ALA A 68 -12.26 11.81 9.40
C ALA A 68 -13.51 11.30 8.69
N ALA A 69 -13.98 12.03 7.68
CA ALA A 69 -15.18 11.68 6.95
C ALA A 69 -15.08 12.04 5.47
N ARG A 70 -15.69 11.20 4.65
CA ARG A 70 -16.01 11.50 3.27
C ARG A 70 -17.31 12.28 3.21
N VAL A 71 -17.28 13.45 2.56
CA VAL A 71 -18.46 14.30 2.41
C VAL A 71 -18.93 14.45 0.97
N GLU A 72 -18.05 14.23 0.00
CA GLU A 72 -18.41 14.21 -1.43
C GLU A 72 -17.60 13.15 -2.18
N GLY A 73 -18.20 12.60 -3.24
CA GLY A 73 -17.56 11.62 -4.11
C GLY A 73 -17.16 10.34 -3.39
N SER A 74 -16.16 9.63 -3.92
CA SER A 74 -15.54 8.45 -3.31
C SER A 74 -14.04 8.47 -3.49
N SER A 75 -13.30 8.17 -2.42
CA SER A 75 -11.85 7.98 -2.42
C SER A 75 -11.45 6.52 -2.64
N LEU A 76 -12.37 5.67 -3.13
CA LEU A 76 -12.12 4.26 -3.40
C LEU A 76 -12.32 3.93 -4.88
N VAL A 77 -11.30 3.36 -5.50
CA VAL A 77 -11.30 3.05 -6.94
C VAL A 77 -12.39 2.02 -7.28
N PHE A 78 -12.52 0.97 -6.46
CA PHE A 78 -13.48 -0.12 -6.62
C PHE A 78 -14.90 0.21 -6.16
N ALA A 79 -15.10 1.36 -5.52
CA ALA A 79 -16.38 1.76 -4.98
C ALA A 79 -16.69 3.23 -5.28
N PRO A 80 -16.83 3.61 -6.58
CA PRO A 80 -16.99 5.00 -7.02
C PRO A 80 -18.24 5.69 -6.47
N SER A 81 -19.27 4.92 -6.14
CA SER A 81 -20.60 5.41 -5.76
C SER A 81 -20.85 5.41 -4.24
N LEU A 82 -19.80 5.30 -3.41
CA LEU A 82 -19.99 5.29 -1.97
C LEU A 82 -20.57 6.62 -1.45
N PRO A 83 -21.63 6.58 -0.62
CA PRO A 83 -22.26 7.79 -0.11
C PRO A 83 -21.39 8.50 0.94
N PRO A 84 -21.64 9.77 1.28
CA PRO A 84 -20.97 10.44 2.40
C PRO A 84 -21.06 9.62 3.70
N GLY A 85 -20.00 9.63 4.50
CA GLY A 85 -19.90 8.84 5.73
C GLY A 85 -18.55 8.98 6.42
N TYR A 86 -18.48 8.55 7.68
CA TYR A 86 -17.23 8.51 8.43
C TYR A 86 -16.30 7.44 7.87
N LEU A 87 -14.99 7.72 7.93
CA LEU A 87 -13.93 6.76 7.62
C LEU A 87 -13.67 5.89 8.85
N ASP A 88 -12.99 4.75 8.68
CA ASP A 88 -12.60 3.92 9.82
C ASP A 88 -11.54 4.63 10.69
N GLY A 89 -11.45 4.22 11.95
CA GLY A 89 -10.59 4.87 12.95
C GLY A 89 -9.09 4.82 12.62
N LEU A 90 -8.61 3.81 11.88
CA LEU A 90 -7.20 3.73 11.50
C LEU A 90 -6.86 4.77 10.44
N LEU A 91 -7.67 4.83 9.37
CA LEU A 91 -7.53 5.87 8.35
C LEU A 91 -7.76 7.27 8.92
N ALA A 92 -8.73 7.43 9.83
CA ALA A 92 -8.97 8.70 10.49
C ALA A 92 -7.75 9.17 11.29
N SER A 93 -7.10 8.28 12.05
CA SER A 93 -5.86 8.61 12.76
C SER A 93 -4.74 9.05 11.80
N TYR A 94 -4.56 8.34 10.69
CA TYR A 94 -3.58 8.69 9.66
C TYR A 94 -3.84 10.08 9.06
N LEU A 95 -5.09 10.34 8.63
CA LEU A 95 -5.46 11.60 8.02
C LEU A 95 -5.39 12.79 8.99
N ILE A 96 -5.61 12.59 10.30
CA ILE A 96 -5.41 13.63 11.31
C ILE A 96 -3.93 14.01 11.42
N THR A 97 -3.02 13.03 11.43
CA THR A 97 -1.57 13.30 11.42
C THR A 97 -1.15 14.04 10.15
N GLU A 98 -1.64 13.62 8.98
CA GLU A 98 -1.42 14.35 7.73
C GLU A 98 -2.00 15.78 7.77
N ALA A 99 -3.21 15.97 8.32
CA ALA A 99 -3.81 17.29 8.44
C ALA A 99 -2.95 18.24 9.30
N TYR A 100 -2.34 17.76 10.39
CA TYR A 100 -1.37 18.55 11.16
C TYR A 100 -0.10 18.85 10.37
N LYS A 101 0.44 17.89 9.59
CA LYS A 101 1.62 18.12 8.75
C LYS A 101 1.40 19.24 7.73
N TRP A 102 0.19 19.33 7.18
CA TRP A 102 -0.18 20.35 6.20
C TRP A 102 -0.63 21.68 6.82
N ASP A 103 -0.80 21.76 8.14
CA ASP A 103 -1.32 22.96 8.81
C ASP A 103 -0.30 24.12 8.83
N PRO A 104 -0.62 25.27 8.19
CA PRO A 104 0.19 26.49 8.28
C PRO A 104 0.51 26.96 9.72
N LEU A 105 -0.30 26.58 10.71
CA LEU A 105 -0.09 26.93 12.11
C LEU A 105 0.58 25.82 12.95
N LEU A 106 1.12 24.76 12.32
CA LEU A 106 1.76 23.65 13.03
C LEU A 106 2.76 24.10 14.09
N LEU A 107 3.70 25.01 13.77
CA LEU A 107 4.69 25.49 14.74
C LEU A 107 4.04 26.14 15.97
N ARG A 108 2.93 26.88 15.78
CA ARG A 108 2.18 27.46 16.89
C ARG A 108 1.56 26.36 17.74
N THR A 109 1.03 25.30 17.12
CA THR A 109 0.53 24.11 17.80
C THR A 109 1.61 23.46 18.66
N ILE A 110 2.81 23.18 18.11
CA ILE A 110 3.86 22.53 18.92
C ILE A 110 4.33 23.41 20.08
N LEU A 111 4.42 24.73 19.87
CA LEU A 111 4.80 25.67 20.94
C LEU A 111 3.74 25.71 22.05
N ASN A 112 2.46 25.61 21.71
CA ASN A 112 1.37 25.58 22.67
C ASN A 112 1.29 24.26 23.44
N ASN A 113 1.68 23.14 22.82
CA ASN A 113 1.75 21.84 23.50
C ASN A 113 2.77 21.83 24.64
N GLY A 114 3.84 22.63 24.52
CA GLY A 114 4.86 22.77 25.56
C GLY A 114 5.75 21.52 25.71
N THR A 115 5.71 20.60 24.75
CA THR A 115 6.48 19.34 24.72
C THR A 115 7.58 19.33 23.66
N ALA A 116 7.82 20.47 22.99
CA ALA A 116 8.83 20.59 21.95
C ALA A 116 10.24 20.34 22.49
N THR A 117 10.98 19.47 21.80
CA THR A 117 12.39 19.16 22.08
C THR A 117 13.26 19.43 20.85
N TYR A 118 14.52 19.81 21.06
CA TYR A 118 15.47 19.96 19.96
C TYR A 118 15.78 18.60 19.33
N ARG A 119 15.86 18.54 18.00
CA ARG A 119 16.22 17.34 17.25
C ARG A 119 16.97 17.71 15.98
N GLU A 120 17.99 16.94 15.62
CA GLU A 120 18.60 16.98 14.30
C GLU A 120 18.00 15.87 13.42
N GLY A 121 17.89 16.13 12.12
CA GLY A 121 17.38 15.15 11.17
C GLY A 121 18.14 15.14 9.86
N GLU A 122 18.54 13.95 9.45
CA GLU A 122 19.17 13.68 8.16
C GLU A 122 18.21 14.00 7.01
N VAL A 123 18.72 14.66 5.98
CA VAL A 123 18.06 15.00 4.71
C VAL A 123 18.89 14.52 3.52
N GLU A 124 18.52 14.89 2.30
CA GLU A 124 19.24 14.50 1.09
C GLU A 124 20.76 14.77 1.17
N ALA A 125 21.55 13.85 0.60
CA ALA A 125 23.02 13.87 0.57
C ALA A 125 23.72 13.81 1.95
N GLY A 126 23.03 13.33 2.99
CA GLY A 126 23.60 13.16 4.34
C GLY A 126 23.78 14.48 5.09
N LEU A 127 23.07 15.53 4.67
CA LEU A 127 23.01 16.79 5.40
C LEU A 127 22.12 16.62 6.65
N GLU A 128 22.49 17.27 7.74
CA GLU A 128 21.69 17.32 8.96
C GLU A 128 21.10 18.71 9.12
N LEU A 129 19.78 18.80 9.32
CA LEU A 129 19.10 20.06 9.60
C LEU A 129 18.67 20.14 11.07
N PRO A 130 18.78 21.32 11.71
CA PRO A 130 18.24 21.53 13.04
C PRO A 130 16.71 21.54 13.00
N GLY A 131 16.09 21.08 14.06
CA GLY A 131 14.64 20.97 14.13
C GLY A 131 14.10 20.89 15.55
N ILE A 132 12.77 20.83 15.61
CA ILE A 132 12.03 20.59 16.84
C ILE A 132 11.11 19.40 16.65
N HIS A 133 11.07 18.52 17.66
CA HIS A 133 10.17 17.39 17.73
C HIS A 133 9.11 17.62 18.80
N ASP A 134 7.86 17.30 18.47
CA ASP A 134 6.72 17.43 19.36
C ASP A 134 6.13 16.04 19.63
N GLU A 135 6.25 15.57 20.87
CA GLU A 135 5.75 14.25 21.28
C GLU A 135 4.22 14.15 21.18
N THR A 136 3.52 15.27 21.29
CA THR A 136 2.05 15.31 21.26
C THR A 136 1.49 15.04 19.86
N THR A 137 2.06 15.68 18.83
CA THR A 137 1.70 15.42 17.43
C THR A 137 2.49 14.26 16.81
N GLY A 138 3.62 13.88 17.41
CA GLY A 138 4.57 12.91 16.85
C GLY A 138 5.35 13.45 15.64
N LEU A 139 5.33 14.77 15.41
CA LEU A 139 5.92 15.40 14.23
C LEU A 139 7.27 16.06 14.56
N THR A 140 8.16 16.09 13.57
CA THR A 140 9.40 16.87 13.62
C THR A 140 9.38 17.93 12.53
N VAL A 141 9.70 19.17 12.87
CA VAL A 141 9.90 20.25 11.89
C VAL A 141 11.39 20.56 11.82
N LEU A 142 11.99 20.30 10.66
CA LEU A 142 13.38 20.65 10.35
C LEU A 142 13.40 21.99 9.61
N PHE A 143 14.35 22.86 9.95
CA PHE A 143 14.42 24.22 9.44
C PHE A 143 15.55 24.39 8.43
N ASP A 144 15.29 25.21 7.42
CA ASP A 144 16.32 25.71 6.53
C ASP A 144 17.19 26.72 7.31
N PRO A 145 18.52 26.53 7.38
CA PRO A 145 19.39 27.37 8.22
C PRO A 145 19.62 28.78 7.65
N GLU A 146 19.34 29.01 6.37
CA GLU A 146 19.48 30.33 5.74
C GLU A 146 18.23 31.18 5.98
N THR A 147 17.04 30.58 5.85
CA THR A 147 15.76 31.28 5.95
C THR A 147 15.11 31.18 7.33
N ASN A 148 15.51 30.20 8.15
CA ASN A 148 14.86 29.79 9.40
C ASN A 148 13.39 29.38 9.25
N LEU A 149 12.95 29.10 8.02
CA LEU A 149 11.60 28.60 7.74
C LEU A 149 11.58 27.07 7.82
N PRO A 150 10.40 26.46 8.07
CA PRO A 150 10.24 25.03 7.89
C PRO A 150 10.75 24.59 6.53
N HIS A 151 11.45 23.46 6.49
CA HIS A 151 11.93 22.85 5.26
C HIS A 151 11.33 21.46 5.11
N ILE A 152 11.35 20.67 6.18
CA ILE A 152 10.76 19.33 6.22
C ILE A 152 9.87 19.20 7.43
N ILE A 153 8.69 18.63 7.23
CA ILE A 153 7.76 18.23 8.28
C ILE A 153 7.67 16.70 8.23
N ARG A 154 8.28 16.05 9.20
CA ARG A 154 8.57 14.62 9.24
C ARG A 154 7.66 13.89 10.22
N SER A 155 7.02 12.82 9.76
CA SER A 155 6.49 11.76 10.61
C SER A 155 7.41 10.54 10.57
N TYR A 156 7.39 9.75 11.63
CA TYR A 156 8.11 8.48 11.72
C TYR A 156 7.12 7.32 11.63
N GLU A 157 7.48 6.33 10.84
CA GLU A 157 6.67 5.15 10.56
C GLU A 157 7.53 3.89 10.63
N ASP A 158 6.91 2.73 10.59
CA ASP A 158 7.60 1.45 10.50
C ASP A 158 7.05 0.71 9.27
N HIS A 159 7.89 0.58 8.24
CA HIS A 159 7.51 -0.05 6.98
C HIS A 159 7.86 -1.54 7.03
N PRO A 160 6.96 -2.47 6.65
CA PRO A 160 7.23 -3.92 6.74
C PRO A 160 8.55 -4.39 6.10
N PHE A 161 9.01 -3.69 5.05
CA PHE A 161 10.28 -4.01 4.38
C PHE A 161 11.45 -3.11 4.70
N PHE A 162 11.21 -1.83 4.98
CA PHE A 162 12.29 -0.85 5.19
C PHE A 162 12.57 -0.63 6.68
N GLY A 163 11.73 -1.17 7.56
CA GLY A 163 11.76 -0.94 8.99
C GLY A 163 11.47 0.53 9.32
N PRO A 164 12.10 1.07 10.39
CA PRO A 164 11.96 2.46 10.78
C PRO A 164 12.20 3.41 9.61
N SER A 165 11.18 4.18 9.27
CA SER A 165 11.12 4.97 8.04
C SER A 165 10.68 6.41 8.33
N THR A 166 11.08 7.33 7.46
CA THR A 166 10.65 8.73 7.47
C THR A 166 9.62 8.98 6.38
N HIS A 167 8.58 9.72 6.73
CA HIS A 167 7.56 10.19 5.80
C HIS A 167 7.52 11.71 5.85
N ASP A 168 8.17 12.32 4.87
CA ASP A 168 8.51 13.74 4.88
C ASP A 168 7.60 14.54 3.97
N LEU A 169 7.10 15.66 4.48
CA LEU A 169 6.55 16.73 3.68
C LEU A 169 7.62 17.83 3.54
N LEU A 170 8.28 17.87 2.39
CA LEU A 170 9.22 18.91 2.01
C LEU A 170 8.46 20.15 1.54
N VAL A 171 8.74 21.30 2.15
CA VAL A 171 8.09 22.59 1.90
C VAL A 171 9.11 23.67 1.55
N TYR A 172 8.87 24.41 0.48
CA TYR A 172 9.79 25.46 0.01
C TYR A 172 9.09 26.48 -0.91
N ASN A 173 9.88 27.43 -1.42
CA ASN A 173 9.42 28.52 -2.30
C ASN A 173 8.31 29.35 -1.62
N TYR A 174 8.64 29.91 -0.47
CA TYR A 174 7.70 30.64 0.36
C TYR A 174 7.26 31.97 -0.25
N THR A 175 6.01 32.36 0.02
CA THR A 175 5.47 33.69 -0.24
C THR A 175 4.96 34.30 1.05
N GLU A 176 5.16 35.60 1.22
CA GLU A 176 4.60 36.34 2.36
C GLU A 176 3.16 36.77 2.05
N ILE A 177 2.23 36.51 2.98
CA ILE A 177 0.85 37.00 2.95
C ILE A 177 0.51 37.47 4.35
N ASP A 178 0.14 38.75 4.48
CA ASP A 178 -0.21 39.38 5.77
C ASP A 178 0.83 39.15 6.89
N GLY A 179 2.12 39.12 6.54
CA GLY A 179 3.23 38.91 7.48
C GLY A 179 3.51 37.45 7.85
N VAL A 180 2.84 36.48 7.21
CA VAL A 180 3.07 35.04 7.40
C VAL A 180 3.66 34.44 6.13
N MET A 181 4.67 33.58 6.30
CA MET A 181 5.32 32.87 5.20
C MET A 181 4.58 31.57 4.90
N PHE A 182 3.98 31.49 3.72
CA PHE A 182 3.28 30.29 3.23
C PHE A 182 4.14 29.56 2.18
N PRO A 183 4.37 28.25 2.30
CA PRO A 183 5.07 27.49 1.27
C PRO A 183 4.22 27.39 0.00
N LYS A 184 4.86 27.45 -1.17
CA LYS A 184 4.19 27.24 -2.46
C LYS A 184 4.56 25.93 -3.14
N ARG A 185 5.52 25.19 -2.61
CA ARG A 185 5.93 23.89 -3.14
C ARG A 185 5.91 22.88 -2.03
N PHE A 186 5.32 21.74 -2.34
CA PHE A 186 5.11 20.63 -1.41
C PHE A 186 5.55 19.37 -2.11
N LYS A 187 6.45 18.59 -1.51
CA LYS A 187 6.76 17.24 -1.97
C LYS A 187 6.63 16.27 -0.82
N THR A 188 5.95 15.16 -1.06
CA THR A 188 5.94 14.05 -0.12
C THR A 188 7.03 13.08 -0.52
N ILE A 189 7.94 12.77 0.39
CA ILE A 189 9.12 11.93 0.14
C ILE A 189 9.20 10.87 1.26
N TYR A 190 9.35 9.61 0.86
CA TYR A 190 9.59 8.50 1.77
C TYR A 190 11.09 8.18 1.84
N ASN A 191 11.63 8.04 3.05
CA ASN A 191 13.03 7.66 3.30
C ASN A 191 14.06 8.48 2.50
N ASN A 192 13.81 9.78 2.33
CA ASN A 192 14.63 10.71 1.53
C ASN A 192 14.90 10.24 0.07
N LYS A 193 14.15 9.26 -0.44
CA LYS A 193 14.44 8.58 -1.71
C LYS A 193 13.23 8.48 -2.63
N HIS A 194 12.08 8.13 -2.09
CA HIS A 194 10.90 7.80 -2.90
C HIS A 194 9.93 8.97 -2.93
N VAL A 195 9.80 9.64 -4.07
CA VAL A 195 8.84 10.73 -4.24
C VAL A 195 7.43 10.13 -4.39
N ILE A 196 6.54 10.50 -3.48
CA ILE A 196 5.13 10.09 -3.42
C ILE A 196 4.22 11.15 -4.07
N ALA A 197 4.53 12.42 -3.86
CA ALA A 197 3.74 13.51 -4.42
C ALA A 197 4.57 14.78 -4.64
N ASP A 198 4.15 15.59 -5.61
CA ASP A 198 4.74 16.89 -5.91
C ASP A 198 3.61 17.86 -6.30
N TYR A 199 3.42 18.90 -5.49
CA TYR A 199 2.40 19.93 -5.69
C TYR A 199 3.01 21.33 -5.72
N ALA A 200 2.43 22.19 -6.55
CA ALA A 200 2.62 23.63 -6.48
C ALA A 200 1.30 24.29 -6.07
N ALA A 201 1.35 25.23 -5.13
CA ALA A 201 0.21 26.07 -4.83
C ALA A 201 0.12 27.20 -5.87
N ASP A 202 -0.95 27.17 -6.65
CA ASP A 202 -1.28 28.25 -7.58
C ASP A 202 -1.70 29.51 -6.83
N GLN A 203 -2.42 29.33 -5.72
CA GLN A 203 -2.96 30.41 -4.90
C GLN A 203 -2.94 30.01 -3.42
N VAL A 204 -2.73 31.00 -2.55
CA VAL A 204 -2.95 30.89 -1.11
C VAL A 204 -3.91 32.02 -0.73
N LEU A 205 -4.97 31.67 -0.02
CA LEU A 205 -6.01 32.59 0.40
C LEU A 205 -6.15 32.54 1.92
N THR A 206 -6.17 33.70 2.56
CA THR A 206 -6.30 33.86 4.01
C THR A 206 -7.65 34.50 4.34
N ASN A 207 -8.23 34.17 5.49
CA ASN A 207 -9.44 34.82 6.04
C ASN A 207 -10.61 34.92 5.04
N GLN A 208 -10.79 33.90 4.20
CA GLN A 208 -11.91 33.86 3.27
C GLN A 208 -13.22 33.64 4.02
N GLU A 209 -14.30 34.25 3.54
CA GLU A 209 -15.64 33.84 3.95
C GLU A 209 -15.89 32.44 3.38
N LEU A 210 -16.14 31.48 4.27
CA LEU A 210 -16.42 30.10 3.92
C LEU A 210 -17.92 29.83 4.08
N ASP A 211 -18.48 28.97 3.23
CA ASP A 211 -19.86 28.53 3.37
C ASP A 211 -20.07 27.87 4.74
N GLU A 212 -21.15 28.20 5.45
CA GLU A 212 -21.45 27.69 6.80
C GLU A 212 -21.45 26.16 6.88
N GLY A 213 -21.76 25.50 5.77
CA GLY A 213 -21.80 24.04 5.67
C GLY A 213 -20.52 23.35 5.21
N LEU A 214 -19.44 24.09 4.93
CA LEU A 214 -18.23 23.53 4.31
C LEU A 214 -17.61 22.39 5.14
N PHE A 215 -17.69 22.51 6.47
CA PHE A 215 -17.17 21.55 7.44
C PHE A 215 -18.27 20.70 8.11
N ASN A 216 -19.45 20.59 7.51
CA ASN A 216 -20.54 19.82 8.10
C ASN A 216 -20.19 18.34 8.22
N ARG A 217 -20.46 17.78 9.40
CA ARG A 217 -20.34 16.34 9.67
C ARG A 217 -21.41 15.57 8.91
N PRO A 218 -21.13 14.33 8.46
CA PRO A 218 -22.14 13.49 7.85
C PRO A 218 -23.19 13.03 8.87
N GLY A 219 -24.39 12.71 8.36
CA GLY A 219 -25.48 12.14 9.16
C GLY A 219 -25.98 13.08 10.26
N ASN A 220 -26.10 12.56 11.48
CA ASN A 220 -26.56 13.31 12.66
C ASN A 220 -25.42 13.97 13.46
N GLY A 221 -24.18 13.92 12.96
CA GLY A 221 -22.99 14.47 13.62
C GLY A 221 -22.39 13.61 14.74
N THR A 222 -22.96 12.44 15.05
CA THR A 222 -22.38 11.47 15.98
C THR A 222 -21.35 10.60 15.28
N VAL A 223 -20.12 10.58 15.79
CA VAL A 223 -19.04 9.71 15.29
C VAL A 223 -19.28 8.27 15.75
N PRO A 224 -19.38 7.28 14.83
CA PRO A 224 -19.48 5.87 15.20
C PRO A 224 -18.22 5.38 15.92
N GLU A 225 -18.37 4.40 16.82
CA GLU A 225 -17.23 3.83 17.57
C GLU A 225 -16.10 3.33 16.66
N ALA A 226 -16.43 2.64 15.56
CA ALA A 226 -15.47 2.15 14.58
C ALA A 226 -14.74 3.27 13.79
N SER A 227 -15.23 4.51 13.88
CA SER A 227 -14.66 5.69 13.23
C SER A 227 -13.91 6.61 14.18
N VAL A 228 -13.91 6.30 15.48
CA VAL A 228 -13.10 7.03 16.45
C VAL A 228 -11.62 6.77 16.12
N PRO A 229 -10.79 7.81 15.95
CA PRO A 229 -9.38 7.64 15.60
C PRO A 229 -8.66 6.70 16.56
N THR A 230 -7.97 5.71 16.00
CA THR A 230 -7.27 4.68 16.77
C THR A 230 -5.95 4.29 16.11
N ARG A 231 -5.04 3.74 16.92
CA ARG A 231 -3.74 3.22 16.48
C ARG A 231 -3.69 1.73 16.78
N ASN A 232 -3.27 0.95 15.81
CA ASN A 232 -3.02 -0.48 15.98
C ASN A 232 -1.57 -0.78 15.55
N PRO A 233 -0.72 -1.38 16.40
CA PRO A 233 0.64 -1.74 16.03
C PRO A 233 0.74 -2.67 14.82
N GLU A 234 -0.32 -3.43 14.53
CA GLU A 234 -0.40 -4.30 13.35
C GLU A 234 -0.58 -3.51 12.05
N TYR A 235 -1.13 -2.29 12.11
CA TYR A 235 -1.41 -1.44 10.95
C TYR A 235 -0.54 -0.20 10.99
N SER A 236 0.60 -0.28 10.32
CA SER A 236 1.52 0.86 10.23
C SER A 236 0.90 2.01 9.41
N PHE A 237 1.34 3.23 9.69
CA PHE A 237 0.98 4.38 8.84
C PHE A 237 1.61 4.30 7.44
N ALA A 238 2.69 3.54 7.28
CA ALA A 238 3.28 3.26 5.98
C ALA A 238 2.28 2.50 5.09
N GLU A 239 1.64 1.49 5.65
CA GLU A 239 0.59 0.72 4.97
C GLU A 239 -0.66 1.56 4.74
N ILE A 240 -1.27 2.11 5.80
CA ILE A 240 -2.51 2.90 5.69
C ILE A 240 -2.31 4.05 4.69
N GLY A 241 -1.17 4.73 4.76
CA GLY A 241 -0.81 5.81 3.86
C GLY A 241 -0.62 5.34 2.42
N GLY A 242 0.08 4.23 2.18
CA GLY A 242 0.23 3.65 0.84
C GLY A 242 -1.11 3.32 0.21
N PHE A 243 -1.89 2.44 0.85
CA PHE A 243 -3.18 1.98 0.34
C PHE A 243 -4.22 3.12 0.21
N SER A 244 -4.23 4.10 1.11
CA SER A 244 -5.18 5.22 1.02
C SER A 244 -4.80 6.23 -0.07
N ASN A 245 -3.49 6.46 -0.28
CA ASN A 245 -3.02 7.32 -1.36
C ASN A 245 -3.31 6.69 -2.74
N ASP A 246 -3.26 5.36 -2.84
CA ASP A 246 -3.63 4.60 -4.04
C ASP A 246 -5.13 4.30 -4.14
N PHE A 247 -5.97 4.87 -3.27
CA PHE A 247 -7.44 4.71 -3.34
C PHE A 247 -7.95 3.28 -3.20
N VAL A 248 -7.20 2.41 -2.51
CA VAL A 248 -7.51 0.99 -2.32
C VAL A 248 -7.68 0.59 -0.86
N TRP A 249 -7.56 1.52 0.10
CA TRP A 249 -7.79 1.23 1.52
C TRP A 249 -9.27 0.90 1.82
N THR A 250 -9.58 -0.36 2.06
CA THR A 250 -10.95 -0.83 2.36
C THR A 250 -11.23 -0.99 3.86
N GLY A 251 -10.30 -0.60 4.73
CA GLY A 251 -10.36 -0.81 6.18
C GLY A 251 -9.53 -2.01 6.62
N PRO A 252 -9.45 -2.25 7.95
CA PRO A 252 -8.70 -3.37 8.49
C PRO A 252 -9.26 -4.72 8.03
N TYR A 253 -8.37 -5.68 7.81
CA TYR A 253 -8.73 -7.05 7.47
C TYR A 253 -9.53 -7.73 8.59
N THR A 254 -10.63 -8.40 8.22
CA THR A 254 -11.58 -9.00 9.17
C THR A 254 -11.72 -10.52 9.07
N GLY A 255 -10.95 -11.18 8.20
CA GLY A 255 -11.08 -12.63 8.04
C GLY A 255 -10.62 -13.41 9.27
N THR A 256 -11.10 -14.65 9.39
CA THR A 256 -10.83 -15.52 10.54
C THR A 256 -10.21 -16.84 10.10
N TYR A 257 -9.61 -17.54 11.05
CA TYR A 257 -9.07 -18.88 10.82
C TYR A 257 -10.16 -19.85 10.37
N GLU A 258 -11.34 -19.82 11.00
CA GLU A 258 -12.44 -20.73 10.69
C GLU A 258 -12.94 -20.53 9.26
N ALA A 259 -13.07 -19.27 8.81
CA ALA A 259 -13.47 -18.96 7.45
C ALA A 259 -12.44 -19.45 6.42
N LEU A 260 -11.14 -19.28 6.72
CA LEU A 260 -10.04 -19.82 5.90
C LEU A 260 -10.07 -21.35 5.86
N GLU A 261 -10.23 -22.02 7.01
CA GLU A 261 -10.27 -23.48 7.08
C GLU A 261 -11.43 -24.06 6.26
N GLU A 262 -12.61 -23.44 6.32
CA GLU A 262 -13.79 -23.84 5.55
C GLU A 262 -13.64 -23.58 4.05
N SER A 263 -12.88 -22.54 3.66
CA SER A 263 -12.74 -22.11 2.27
C SER A 263 -11.56 -22.74 1.52
N ALA A 264 -10.63 -23.37 2.25
CA ALA A 264 -9.45 -24.02 1.70
C ALA A 264 -9.82 -25.32 0.96
N VAL A 265 -9.36 -25.46 -0.29
CA VAL A 265 -9.70 -26.61 -1.15
C VAL A 265 -8.49 -27.17 -1.88
N GLN A 266 -8.51 -28.47 -2.14
CA GLN A 266 -7.61 -29.12 -3.10
C GLN A 266 -8.36 -29.29 -4.42
N PRO A 267 -8.04 -28.51 -5.46
CA PRO A 267 -8.82 -28.50 -6.69
C PRO A 267 -8.63 -29.77 -7.54
N PHE A 268 -7.47 -30.44 -7.43
CA PHE A 268 -7.08 -31.54 -8.31
C PHE A 268 -6.61 -32.77 -7.54
N GLN A 269 -7.13 -33.94 -7.93
CA GLN A 269 -6.72 -35.22 -7.34
C GLN A 269 -5.32 -35.65 -7.78
N ASP A 270 -4.90 -35.28 -8.99
CA ASP A 270 -3.58 -35.61 -9.56
C ASP A 270 -2.49 -34.58 -9.21
N VAL A 271 -2.84 -33.53 -8.46
CA VAL A 271 -1.91 -32.55 -7.88
C VAL A 271 -2.22 -32.36 -6.39
N PRO A 272 -2.02 -33.40 -5.56
CA PRO A 272 -2.48 -33.37 -4.17
C PRO A 272 -1.71 -32.36 -3.29
N GLY A 273 -0.56 -31.86 -3.73
CA GLY A 273 0.18 -30.82 -3.01
C GLY A 273 -0.43 -29.42 -3.11
N LEU A 274 -1.36 -29.18 -4.05
CA LEU A 274 -1.95 -27.87 -4.29
C LEU A 274 -3.17 -27.62 -3.40
N TRP A 275 -3.11 -26.54 -2.63
CA TRP A 275 -4.23 -25.97 -1.89
C TRP A 275 -4.53 -24.56 -2.37
N ILE A 276 -5.80 -24.26 -2.58
CA ILE A 276 -6.28 -22.90 -2.85
C ILE A 276 -6.95 -22.37 -1.58
N LEU A 277 -6.50 -21.20 -1.13
CA LEU A 277 -7.01 -20.51 0.05
C LEU A 277 -7.89 -19.35 -0.41
N ASN A 278 -9.21 -19.47 -0.23
CA ASN A 278 -10.17 -18.47 -0.65
C ASN A 278 -10.41 -17.46 0.49
N MET A 279 -9.61 -16.41 0.51
CA MET A 279 -9.72 -15.27 1.43
C MET A 279 -10.11 -14.02 0.62
N ASP A 280 -10.04 -12.82 1.23
CA ASP A 280 -10.30 -11.56 0.51
C ASP A 280 -9.36 -11.43 -0.70
N MET A 281 -8.08 -11.72 -0.49
CA MET A 281 -7.12 -12.00 -1.56
C MET A 281 -6.79 -13.48 -1.59
N ARG A 282 -7.03 -14.13 -2.75
CA ARG A 282 -6.76 -15.55 -2.95
C ARG A 282 -5.26 -15.81 -2.87
N GLN A 283 -4.89 -16.87 -2.17
CA GLN A 283 -3.52 -17.40 -2.11
C GLN A 283 -3.52 -18.88 -2.48
N ALA A 284 -2.35 -19.43 -2.75
CA ALA A 284 -2.18 -20.87 -2.91
C ALA A 284 -1.04 -21.39 -2.02
N VAL A 285 -1.13 -22.66 -1.62
CA VAL A 285 -0.08 -23.36 -0.88
C VAL A 285 0.28 -24.61 -1.65
N ILE A 286 1.58 -24.79 -1.91
CA ILE A 286 2.16 -25.99 -2.50
C ILE A 286 2.91 -26.75 -1.42
N GLU A 287 2.48 -27.97 -1.16
CA GLU A 287 3.15 -28.95 -0.31
C GLU A 287 3.91 -29.95 -1.17
N LEU A 288 5.21 -30.14 -0.87
CA LEU A 288 6.05 -31.17 -1.50
C LEU A 288 6.45 -32.28 -0.51
N GLU A 289 6.74 -33.46 -1.04
CA GLU A 289 7.11 -34.66 -0.28
C GLU A 289 8.38 -34.51 0.56
N ASP A 290 9.29 -33.61 0.17
CA ASP A 290 10.53 -33.34 0.90
C ASP A 290 10.33 -32.47 2.17
N GLY A 291 9.08 -32.09 2.44
CA GLY A 291 8.69 -31.24 3.57
C GLY A 291 8.59 -29.76 3.22
N SER A 292 8.90 -29.36 1.99
CA SER A 292 8.73 -27.98 1.54
C SER A 292 7.25 -27.61 1.51
N VAL A 293 6.95 -26.44 2.06
CA VAL A 293 5.66 -25.75 1.94
C VAL A 293 5.91 -24.37 1.38
N ILE A 294 5.34 -24.07 0.22
CA ILE A 294 5.52 -22.83 -0.52
C ILE A 294 4.17 -22.11 -0.54
N VAL A 295 4.13 -20.88 -0.05
CA VAL A 295 2.95 -20.00 -0.19
C VAL A 295 3.13 -19.13 -1.43
N LEU A 296 2.06 -18.94 -2.21
CA LEU A 296 2.00 -18.02 -3.34
C LEU A 296 1.16 -16.80 -2.94
N ASP A 297 1.79 -15.62 -3.05
CA ASP A 297 1.38 -14.32 -2.50
C ASP A 297 1.28 -14.24 -0.96
N ALA A 298 1.47 -13.03 -0.45
CA ALA A 298 1.40 -12.69 0.97
C ALA A 298 0.75 -11.31 1.18
N PRO A 299 -0.58 -11.20 1.07
CA PRO A 299 -1.29 -9.97 1.40
C PRO A 299 -1.13 -9.58 2.87
N PRO A 300 -1.18 -8.28 3.20
CA PRO A 300 -1.07 -7.83 4.58
C PRO A 300 -2.16 -8.48 5.45
N HIS A 301 -1.80 -8.83 6.68
CA HIS A 301 -2.65 -9.44 7.71
C HIS A 301 -3.23 -10.84 7.43
N GLN A 302 -3.23 -11.33 6.18
CA GLN A 302 -3.66 -12.70 5.87
C GLN A 302 -2.60 -13.75 6.23
N SER A 303 -1.33 -13.36 6.16
CA SER A 303 -0.13 -14.18 6.42
C SER A 303 -0.20 -14.97 7.73
N LYS A 304 -0.58 -14.34 8.85
CA LYS A 304 -0.65 -15.00 10.16
C LYS A 304 -1.67 -16.14 10.20
N LEU A 305 -2.83 -15.95 9.55
CA LEU A 305 -3.83 -17.00 9.43
C LEU A 305 -3.36 -18.15 8.55
N VAL A 306 -2.66 -17.85 7.45
CA VAL A 306 -2.09 -18.87 6.56
C VAL A 306 -1.01 -19.68 7.27
N ILE A 307 -0.14 -19.03 8.05
CA ILE A 307 0.87 -19.70 8.89
C ILE A 307 0.19 -20.65 9.88
N GLU A 308 -0.82 -20.16 10.60
CA GLU A 308 -1.58 -21.00 11.54
C GLU A 308 -2.27 -22.17 10.82
N TRP A 309 -2.87 -21.92 9.66
CA TRP A 309 -3.52 -22.94 8.85
C TRP A 309 -2.55 -24.00 8.39
N VAL A 310 -1.37 -23.64 7.88
CA VAL A 310 -0.34 -24.60 7.46
C VAL A 310 0.10 -25.46 8.65
N GLN A 311 0.30 -24.86 9.83
CA GLN A 311 0.68 -25.59 11.04
C GLN A 311 -0.40 -26.56 11.51
N ARG A 312 -1.66 -26.13 11.53
CA ARG A 312 -2.77 -26.96 12.06
C ARG A 312 -3.26 -28.00 11.05
N LYS A 313 -3.25 -27.66 9.76
CA LYS A 313 -3.78 -28.51 8.69
C LYS A 313 -2.75 -29.49 8.14
N LEU A 314 -1.52 -29.02 7.91
CA LEU A 314 -0.47 -29.81 7.26
C LEU A 314 0.56 -30.36 8.26
N ASP A 315 0.51 -29.95 9.53
CA ASP A 315 1.51 -30.29 10.57
C ASP A 315 2.94 -29.95 10.11
N LYS A 316 3.08 -28.80 9.42
CA LYS A 316 4.31 -28.32 8.79
C LYS A 316 4.51 -26.83 9.07
N ASN A 317 5.71 -26.34 8.76
CA ASN A 317 6.00 -24.91 8.72
C ASN A 317 6.09 -24.45 7.27
N VAL A 318 5.74 -23.18 7.03
CA VAL A 318 6.02 -22.54 5.74
C VAL A 318 7.53 -22.44 5.54
N THR A 319 8.01 -22.96 4.43
CA THR A 319 9.44 -22.99 4.09
C THR A 319 9.82 -21.90 3.11
N HIS A 320 8.90 -21.54 2.21
CA HIS A 320 9.11 -20.53 1.20
C HIS A 320 7.85 -19.67 1.01
N ILE A 321 8.06 -18.42 0.65
CA ILE A 321 7.02 -17.49 0.18
C ILE A 321 7.45 -16.95 -1.18
N TRP A 322 6.53 -16.97 -2.13
CA TRP A 322 6.72 -16.39 -3.46
C TRP A 322 5.62 -15.36 -3.73
N PRO A 323 5.90 -14.06 -3.55
CA PRO A 323 5.06 -13.01 -4.08
C PRO A 323 5.13 -13.03 -5.60
N THR A 324 3.99 -12.90 -6.26
CA THR A 324 3.89 -12.74 -7.73
C THR A 324 4.65 -11.52 -8.22
N HIS A 325 4.69 -10.45 -7.41
CA HIS A 325 5.43 -9.22 -7.62
C HIS A 325 5.57 -8.39 -6.33
N HIS A 326 6.26 -7.25 -6.39
CA HIS A 326 6.59 -6.42 -5.24
C HIS A 326 5.46 -5.56 -4.64
N HIS A 327 4.29 -5.43 -5.28
CA HIS A 327 3.23 -4.57 -4.75
C HIS A 327 2.75 -5.08 -3.39
N HIS A 328 2.32 -4.13 -2.56
CA HIS A 328 2.18 -4.34 -1.12
C HIS A 328 1.01 -5.26 -0.75
N ASP A 329 -0.03 -5.26 -1.55
CA ASP A 329 -1.14 -6.21 -1.52
C ASP A 329 -0.74 -7.65 -1.83
N HIS A 330 0.39 -7.88 -2.51
CA HIS A 330 0.93 -9.22 -2.76
C HIS A 330 2.12 -9.58 -1.87
N ALA A 331 2.80 -8.60 -1.30
CA ALA A 331 4.08 -8.81 -0.64
C ALA A 331 4.09 -8.54 0.86
N PHE A 332 3.27 -7.64 1.42
CA PHE A 332 3.49 -7.13 2.79
C PHE A 332 3.50 -8.20 3.88
N GLY A 333 2.71 -9.25 3.74
CA GLY A 333 2.71 -10.40 4.65
C GLY A 333 4.00 -11.22 4.63
N THR A 334 4.91 -10.99 3.67
CA THR A 334 6.22 -11.66 3.55
C THR A 334 7.03 -11.54 4.84
N ALA A 335 6.91 -10.41 5.56
CA ALA A 335 7.60 -10.18 6.83
C ALA A 335 7.26 -11.24 7.89
N ASP A 336 6.01 -11.69 7.97
CA ASP A 336 5.61 -12.71 8.95
C ASP A 336 6.22 -14.08 8.63
N TYR A 337 6.29 -14.46 7.35
CA TYR A 337 6.90 -15.72 6.92
C TYR A 337 8.41 -15.72 7.16
N VAL A 338 9.08 -14.61 6.84
CA VAL A 338 10.53 -14.43 7.07
C VAL A 338 10.86 -14.49 8.56
N ALA A 339 10.03 -13.87 9.41
CA ALA A 339 10.19 -13.94 10.86
C ALA A 339 10.09 -15.38 11.41
N MET A 340 9.42 -16.27 10.67
CA MET A 340 9.34 -17.71 10.96
C MET A 340 10.43 -18.55 10.30
N GLY A 341 11.38 -17.92 9.61
CA GLY A 341 12.51 -18.59 8.97
C GLY A 341 12.24 -19.08 7.55
N ALA A 342 11.10 -18.71 6.94
CA ALA A 342 10.86 -19.00 5.52
C ALA A 342 11.86 -18.24 4.64
N LYS A 343 12.09 -18.77 3.44
CA LYS A 343 12.88 -18.10 2.39
C LYS A 343 11.94 -17.37 1.43
N ILE A 344 12.36 -16.22 0.96
CA ILE A 344 11.70 -15.49 -0.11
C ILE A 344 12.18 -16.07 -1.44
N ILE A 345 11.25 -16.43 -2.31
CA ILE A 345 11.55 -16.69 -3.72
C ILE A 345 11.14 -15.43 -4.48
N ALA A 346 12.05 -14.86 -5.28
CA ALA A 346 11.76 -13.65 -6.05
C ALA A 346 12.47 -13.67 -7.42
N SER A 347 11.96 -12.91 -8.38
CA SER A 347 12.74 -12.61 -9.60
C SER A 347 14.04 -11.90 -9.22
N GLU A 348 15.12 -12.12 -9.98
CA GLU A 348 16.37 -11.34 -9.83
C GLU A 348 16.13 -9.81 -9.88
N ARG A 349 15.05 -9.34 -10.52
CA ARG A 349 14.66 -7.92 -10.55
C ARG A 349 14.01 -7.43 -9.25
N GLY A 350 13.31 -8.31 -8.53
CA GLY A 350 12.60 -7.98 -7.29
C GLY A 350 13.41 -8.30 -6.03
N GLY A 351 14.43 -9.16 -6.13
CA GLY A 351 15.15 -9.67 -4.96
C GLY A 351 15.75 -8.60 -4.06
N HIS A 352 16.26 -7.50 -4.61
CA HIS A 352 16.82 -6.41 -3.79
C HIS A 352 15.75 -5.58 -3.06
N TYR A 353 14.50 -5.62 -3.50
CA TYR A 353 13.40 -4.94 -2.82
C TYR A 353 13.24 -5.44 -1.37
N TYR A 354 13.43 -6.74 -1.17
CA TYR A 354 13.37 -7.38 0.14
C TYR A 354 14.66 -7.25 0.95
N SER A 355 15.73 -6.68 0.37
CA SER A 355 17.07 -6.67 0.99
C SER A 355 17.16 -5.84 2.29
N SER A 356 16.23 -4.90 2.49
CA SER A 356 16.13 -4.11 3.71
C SER A 356 15.45 -4.85 4.87
N MET A 357 14.85 -6.02 4.60
CA MET A 357 14.33 -6.88 5.66
C MET A 357 15.49 -7.48 6.47
N ASN A 358 15.23 -7.80 7.74
CA ASN A 358 16.20 -8.46 8.62
C ASN A 358 16.40 -9.94 8.22
N LEU A 359 17.10 -10.16 7.10
CA LEU A 359 17.33 -11.46 6.50
C LEU A 359 18.64 -12.07 6.98
N THR A 360 18.62 -13.37 7.22
CA THR A 360 19.80 -14.22 7.38
C THR A 360 20.36 -14.62 6.01
N GLU A 361 21.65 -14.96 5.97
CA GLU A 361 22.33 -15.35 4.73
C GLU A 361 21.60 -16.50 4.03
N GLY A 362 21.26 -16.31 2.74
CA GLY A 362 20.58 -17.32 1.93
C GLY A 362 19.05 -17.40 2.11
N GLN A 363 18.42 -16.41 2.75
CA GLN A 363 16.95 -16.31 2.82
C GLN A 363 16.28 -15.76 1.55
N ILE A 364 17.03 -15.28 0.56
CA ILE A 364 16.48 -14.94 -0.76
C ILE A 364 16.97 -15.98 -1.77
N VAL A 365 16.03 -16.62 -2.45
CA VAL A 365 16.26 -17.49 -3.60
C VAL A 365 15.77 -16.75 -4.83
N THR A 366 16.67 -16.49 -5.78
CA THR A 366 16.30 -15.78 -7.01
C THR A 366 16.19 -16.70 -8.21
N TYR A 367 15.36 -16.32 -9.17
CA TYR A 367 15.34 -16.90 -10.52
C TYR A 367 15.55 -15.82 -11.57
N SER A 368 16.24 -16.19 -12.65
CA SER A 368 16.71 -15.25 -13.67
C SER A 368 15.56 -14.60 -14.42
N ARG A 369 15.76 -13.36 -14.87
CA ARG A 369 14.84 -12.67 -15.79
C ARG A 369 14.53 -13.51 -17.03
N GLY A 370 13.25 -13.64 -17.37
CA GLY A 370 12.73 -14.51 -18.44
C GLY A 370 12.99 -16.00 -18.23
N GLY A 371 13.48 -16.37 -17.05
CA GLY A 371 13.72 -17.74 -16.65
C GLY A 371 12.60 -18.27 -15.76
N ALA A 372 12.84 -19.47 -15.23
CA ALA A 372 11.92 -20.10 -14.31
C ALA A 372 12.67 -20.86 -13.21
N LEU A 373 12.06 -20.94 -12.03
CA LEU A 373 12.45 -21.86 -10.97
C LEU A 373 11.50 -23.06 -10.95
N VAL A 374 12.05 -24.27 -10.98
CA VAL A 374 11.27 -25.51 -10.88
C VAL A 374 11.46 -26.13 -9.51
N LEU A 375 10.36 -26.34 -8.79
CA LEU A 375 10.29 -27.07 -7.53
C LEU A 375 9.35 -28.26 -7.74
N SER A 376 9.80 -29.49 -7.47
CA SER A 376 8.98 -30.68 -7.76
C SER A 376 9.31 -31.85 -6.87
N ASP A 377 8.33 -32.72 -6.65
CA ASP A 377 8.50 -34.05 -6.08
C ASP A 377 8.03 -35.15 -7.05
N THR A 378 7.61 -36.32 -6.55
CA THR A 378 7.14 -37.41 -7.42
C THR A 378 5.73 -37.21 -7.97
N GLN A 379 4.94 -36.29 -7.40
CA GLN A 379 3.53 -36.08 -7.70
C GLN A 379 3.22 -34.67 -8.23
N THR A 380 3.87 -33.64 -7.69
CA THR A 380 3.59 -32.22 -7.97
C THR A 380 4.83 -31.54 -8.56
N GLN A 381 4.60 -30.67 -9.53
CA GLN A 381 5.58 -29.73 -10.07
C GLN A 381 5.01 -28.31 -9.98
N LEU A 382 5.80 -27.41 -9.39
CA LEU A 382 5.62 -25.98 -9.36
C LEU A 382 6.72 -25.34 -10.21
N VAL A 383 6.32 -24.52 -11.17
CA VAL A 383 7.23 -23.73 -12.02
C VAL A 383 6.89 -22.26 -11.82
N LEU A 384 7.83 -21.50 -11.26
CA LEU A 384 7.69 -20.05 -11.06
C LEU A 384 8.37 -19.36 -12.23
N VAL A 385 7.63 -18.56 -13.01
CA VAL A 385 8.09 -18.02 -14.29
C VAL A 385 8.14 -16.49 -14.22
N ASP A 386 9.24 -15.89 -14.66
CA ASP A 386 9.38 -14.44 -14.81
C ASP A 386 8.72 -13.97 -16.12
N LEU A 387 7.88 -12.94 -16.07
CA LEU A 387 7.21 -12.39 -17.26
C LEU A 387 8.08 -11.40 -18.05
N GLU A 388 9.33 -11.20 -17.68
CA GLU A 388 10.28 -10.23 -18.26
C GLU A 388 9.90 -8.75 -18.07
N GLY A 389 9.01 -8.50 -17.11
CA GLY A 389 8.35 -7.22 -16.85
C GLY A 389 7.02 -7.12 -17.57
N THR A 390 6.01 -6.68 -16.84
CA THR A 390 4.65 -6.49 -17.35
C THR A 390 4.30 -5.01 -17.43
N LEU A 391 3.17 -4.70 -18.04
CA LEU A 391 2.56 -3.37 -17.89
C LEU A 391 2.29 -3.07 -16.40
N HIS A 392 1.97 -4.07 -15.58
CA HIS A 392 1.62 -3.88 -14.18
C HIS A 392 2.83 -3.68 -13.27
N ALA A 393 3.80 -4.59 -13.32
CA ALA A 393 4.96 -4.58 -12.44
C ALA A 393 6.22 -5.16 -13.10
N GLU A 394 7.36 -4.63 -12.72
CA GLU A 394 8.65 -4.93 -13.33
C GLU A 394 9.15 -6.37 -13.06
N ASP A 395 8.85 -6.91 -11.88
CA ASP A 395 9.28 -8.21 -11.36
C ASP A 395 8.16 -9.27 -11.38
N HIS A 396 7.07 -8.98 -12.09
CA HIS A 396 5.89 -9.84 -12.15
C HIS A 396 6.21 -11.23 -12.72
N GLY A 397 5.74 -12.26 -12.05
CA GLY A 397 5.73 -13.64 -12.53
C GLY A 397 4.39 -14.35 -12.33
N TYR A 398 4.28 -15.54 -12.90
CA TYR A 398 3.17 -16.46 -12.66
C TYR A 398 3.70 -17.82 -12.22
N ALA A 399 2.88 -18.60 -11.52
CA ALA A 399 3.17 -19.98 -11.19
C ALA A 399 2.37 -20.93 -12.08
N PHE A 400 3.06 -21.91 -12.67
CA PHE A 400 2.47 -23.04 -13.36
C PHE A 400 2.57 -24.28 -12.47
N ILE A 401 1.43 -24.91 -12.19
CA ILE A 401 1.33 -26.04 -11.27
C ILE A 401 0.72 -27.24 -12.00
N SER A 402 1.40 -28.38 -11.94
CA SER A 402 0.96 -29.61 -12.63
C SER A 402 1.37 -30.86 -11.87
N PRO A 403 0.93 -32.06 -12.30
CA PRO A 403 1.57 -33.29 -11.88
C PRO A 403 3.03 -33.31 -12.32
N ALA A 404 3.90 -33.98 -11.56
CA ALA A 404 5.34 -34.07 -11.87
C ALA A 404 5.64 -34.77 -13.21
N ASN A 405 4.75 -35.68 -13.64
CA ASN A 405 4.81 -36.36 -14.93
C ASN A 405 3.50 -36.14 -15.68
N PRO A 406 3.29 -34.96 -16.27
CA PRO A 406 2.01 -34.60 -16.86
C PRO A 406 1.73 -35.43 -18.13
N THR A 407 0.46 -35.77 -18.31
CA THR A 407 -0.09 -36.38 -19.53
C THR A 407 -1.06 -35.42 -20.21
N ALA A 408 -1.58 -35.78 -21.39
CA ALA A 408 -2.59 -34.96 -22.07
C ALA A 408 -3.89 -34.75 -21.28
N ASN A 409 -4.14 -35.56 -20.24
CA ASN A 409 -5.33 -35.47 -19.38
C ASN A 409 -5.01 -34.98 -17.97
N SER A 410 -3.77 -34.53 -17.72
CA SER A 410 -3.37 -34.04 -16.41
C SER A 410 -3.98 -32.68 -16.12
N SER A 411 -4.35 -32.45 -14.87
CA SER A 411 -4.78 -31.13 -14.42
C SER A 411 -3.64 -30.12 -14.51
N THR A 412 -3.97 -28.85 -14.64
CA THR A 412 -3.01 -27.75 -14.65
C THR A 412 -3.65 -26.55 -13.98
N ALA A 413 -2.92 -25.92 -13.07
CA ALA A 413 -3.29 -24.65 -12.45
C ALA A 413 -2.31 -23.57 -12.88
N VAL A 414 -2.81 -22.35 -13.10
CA VAL A 414 -2.00 -21.14 -13.20
C VAL A 414 -2.37 -20.22 -12.05
N PHE A 415 -1.38 -19.80 -11.28
CA PHE A 415 -1.55 -18.75 -10.27
C PHE A 415 -0.86 -17.48 -10.76
N GLU A 416 -1.64 -16.42 -10.90
CA GLU A 416 -1.21 -15.10 -11.36
C GLU A 416 -2.05 -14.03 -10.64
N ALA A 417 -1.52 -12.81 -10.61
CA ALA A 417 -2.18 -11.66 -10.03
C ALA A 417 -2.38 -10.56 -11.07
N ASP A 418 -3.40 -9.72 -10.87
CA ASP A 418 -3.61 -8.43 -11.55
C ASP A 418 -3.69 -8.39 -13.08
N HIS A 419 -3.68 -9.52 -13.80
CA HIS A 419 -3.94 -9.49 -15.25
C HIS A 419 -5.43 -9.52 -15.60
N ALA A 420 -6.25 -10.27 -14.84
CA ALA A 420 -7.70 -10.31 -15.07
C ALA A 420 -8.50 -10.89 -13.90
N ASN A 421 -9.79 -10.53 -13.84
CA ASN A 421 -10.79 -11.26 -13.08
C ASN A 421 -11.93 -11.67 -14.03
N LEU A 422 -12.33 -12.94 -14.02
CA LEU A 422 -13.36 -13.47 -14.95
C LEU A 422 -14.67 -12.66 -14.94
N PRO A 423 -15.21 -12.18 -13.79
CA PRO A 423 -16.42 -11.38 -13.74
C PRO A 423 -16.25 -9.98 -14.34
N THR A 424 -15.03 -9.48 -14.51
CA THR A 424 -14.75 -8.15 -15.05
C THR A 424 -14.13 -8.20 -16.45
N MET A 425 -14.00 -9.38 -17.06
CA MET A 425 -13.37 -9.56 -18.38
C MET A 425 -13.91 -8.65 -19.49
N ASP A 426 -15.20 -8.34 -19.49
CA ASP A 426 -15.84 -7.47 -20.50
C ASP A 426 -15.51 -5.98 -20.31
N VAL A 427 -14.96 -5.61 -19.15
CA VAL A 427 -14.67 -4.23 -18.76
C VAL A 427 -13.22 -3.99 -18.37
N ILE A 428 -12.35 -4.99 -18.23
CA ILE A 428 -10.93 -4.76 -17.93
C ILE A 428 -10.09 -4.46 -19.18
N ASP A 429 -8.91 -3.87 -18.95
CA ASP A 429 -7.88 -3.66 -19.97
C ASP A 429 -7.51 -4.99 -20.65
N GLN A 430 -7.69 -5.04 -21.96
CA GLN A 430 -7.38 -6.23 -22.76
C GLN A 430 -5.86 -6.40 -22.98
N GLY A 431 -5.05 -5.36 -22.74
CA GLY A 431 -3.60 -5.36 -22.88
C GLY A 431 -2.90 -6.21 -21.83
N LEU A 432 -3.27 -6.08 -20.55
CA LEU A 432 -2.75 -6.92 -19.46
C LEU A 432 -3.11 -8.40 -19.69
N LEU A 433 -4.39 -8.67 -19.99
CA LEU A 433 -4.82 -10.02 -20.32
C LEU A 433 -4.11 -10.58 -21.58
N GLN A 434 -3.93 -9.77 -22.62
CA GLN A 434 -3.22 -10.18 -23.83
C GLN A 434 -1.74 -10.48 -23.56
N GLU A 435 -1.10 -9.72 -22.68
CA GLU A 435 0.28 -9.95 -22.25
C GLU A 435 0.41 -11.31 -21.56
N LEU A 436 -0.43 -11.59 -20.57
CA LEU A 436 -0.48 -12.90 -19.90
C LEU A 436 -0.74 -14.03 -20.89
N LEU A 437 -1.79 -13.92 -21.72
CA LEU A 437 -2.12 -14.96 -22.70
C LEU A 437 -0.99 -15.20 -23.71
N SER A 438 -0.26 -14.15 -24.08
CA SER A 438 0.90 -14.26 -24.97
C SER A 438 2.06 -14.99 -24.29
N ALA A 439 2.30 -14.70 -23.01
CA ALA A 439 3.30 -15.41 -22.19
C ALA A 439 2.93 -16.89 -22.03
N LEU A 440 1.70 -17.19 -21.59
CA LEU A 440 1.19 -18.56 -21.45
C LEU A 440 1.29 -19.34 -22.77
N ALA A 441 0.95 -18.71 -23.91
CA ALA A 441 1.08 -19.33 -25.22
C ALA A 441 2.54 -19.59 -25.64
N ARG A 442 3.44 -18.63 -25.39
CA ARG A 442 4.89 -18.77 -25.63
C ARG A 442 5.45 -19.93 -24.83
N ASP A 443 5.02 -20.04 -23.58
CA ASP A 443 5.49 -21.04 -22.62
C ASP A 443 4.72 -22.38 -22.75
N ARG A 444 3.79 -22.44 -23.72
CA ARG A 444 3.01 -23.62 -24.12
C ARG A 444 2.13 -24.19 -23.02
N VAL A 445 1.62 -23.32 -22.15
CA VAL A 445 0.61 -23.67 -21.15
C VAL A 445 -0.65 -24.15 -21.87
N THR A 446 -1.27 -25.22 -21.34
CA THR A 446 -2.48 -25.78 -21.93
C THR A 446 -3.65 -24.80 -21.87
N ARG A 447 -4.56 -24.88 -22.84
CA ARG A 447 -5.76 -24.03 -22.90
C ARG A 447 -6.80 -24.38 -21.84
N ASP A 448 -6.70 -25.57 -21.27
CA ASP A 448 -7.62 -26.09 -20.25
C ASP A 448 -7.08 -25.88 -18.83
N ALA A 449 -6.03 -25.05 -18.68
CA ALA A 449 -5.50 -24.66 -17.37
C ALA A 449 -6.56 -23.84 -16.60
N GLN A 450 -6.62 -24.07 -15.29
CA GLN A 450 -7.55 -23.38 -14.38
C GLN A 450 -6.87 -22.30 -13.56
#